data_AF-A0A914PQ00-F1
#
_entry.id   AF-A0A914PQ00-F1
#
_cell.length_a   1.000
_cell.length_b   1.000
_cell.length_c   1.000
_cell.angle_alpha   90.00
_cell.angle_beta   90.00
_cell.angle_gamma   90.00
#
_symmetry.space_group_name_H-M   'P 1'
#
loop_
_entity.id
_entity.type
_entity.pdbx_description
1 polymer ?
#
loop_
_entity_poly.entity_id
_entity_poly.type
_entity_poly.pdbx_seq_one_letter_code
_entity_poly.pdbx_strand_id
1 'polypeptide(L)'
;MGDSLDENLIVLQHLRRAGITASDYVIFLPWINEDPEKSYPWLENTISPINRSATVTVNDNTKKDFIGTYVIDSDNNGTSTTIRFSNLLLNKSQEFSRQNRNKLSRAFVLYDSLKLLILAVNQSYTEMGHLGAFNSTLMLQQISGITFEGASGVVEMDYNNERIPFYSLYEIRDDSDYNIYQIAKISPIKYITESNQTTYYLKMSKLDPPTKDKLKSKTAEPACGFQGYKCDYSKWYVISGTITVIVIVIGIGYYLKKRGIKKLVI
;
A
#
# COMPACT_ATOMS: atom_id res chain seq x y z
N MET A 1 -17.88 -19.85 3.42
CA MET A 1 -16.96 -19.07 2.56
C MET A 1 -15.62 -19.12 3.26
N GLY A 2 -14.57 -19.60 2.58
CA GLY A 2 -13.29 -19.87 3.22
C GLY A 2 -12.63 -18.56 3.64
N ASP A 3 -12.25 -18.48 4.91
CA ASP A 3 -11.33 -17.46 5.42
C ASP A 3 -10.02 -17.63 4.64
N SER A 4 -9.81 -16.84 3.60
CA SER A 4 -8.49 -16.74 2.99
C SER A 4 -7.62 -15.98 3.98
N LEU A 5 -6.52 -16.59 4.43
CA LEU A 5 -5.47 -15.87 5.15
C LEU A 5 -5.13 -14.60 4.36
N ASP A 6 -5.03 -13.46 5.03
CA ASP A 6 -4.80 -12.18 4.36
C ASP A 6 -3.55 -12.24 3.47
N GLU A 7 -3.71 -12.00 2.17
CA GLU A 7 -2.62 -12.12 1.18
C GLU A 7 -1.46 -11.19 1.54
N ASN A 8 -1.74 -10.02 2.12
CA ASN A 8 -0.69 -9.11 2.59
C ASN A 8 0.09 -9.73 3.74
N LEU A 9 -0.56 -10.45 4.66
CA LEU A 9 0.15 -11.15 5.75
C LEU A 9 1.05 -12.26 5.22
N ILE A 10 0.57 -13.02 4.24
CA ILE A 10 1.36 -14.06 3.57
C ILE A 10 2.62 -13.43 2.95
N VAL A 11 2.45 -12.34 2.20
CA VAL A 11 3.57 -11.61 1.58
C VAL A 11 4.57 -11.16 2.64
N LEU A 12 4.12 -10.52 3.73
CA LEU A 12 4.99 -10.08 4.82
C LEU A 12 5.77 -11.26 5.45
N GLN A 13 5.13 -12.40 5.68
CA GLN A 13 5.81 -13.59 6.19
C GLN A 13 6.88 -14.12 5.22
N HIS A 14 6.61 -14.08 3.91
CA HIS A 14 7.59 -14.49 2.90
C HIS A 14 8.76 -13.52 2.79
N LEU A 15 8.50 -12.22 2.80
CA LEU A 15 9.55 -11.18 2.82
C LEU A 15 10.47 -11.38 4.02
N ARG A 16 9.88 -11.60 5.20
CA ARG A 16 10.63 -11.89 6.42
C ARG A 16 11.51 -13.14 6.29
N ARG A 17 10.96 -14.24 5.76
CA ARG A 17 11.72 -15.49 5.52
C ARG A 17 12.87 -15.29 4.54
N ALA A 18 12.74 -14.33 3.62
CA ALA A 18 13.80 -13.93 2.70
C ALA A 18 14.80 -12.92 3.31
N GLY A 19 14.63 -12.52 4.57
CA GLY A 19 15.46 -11.50 5.22
C GLY A 19 15.15 -10.07 4.77
N ILE A 20 14.00 -9.84 4.13
CA ILE A 20 13.55 -8.52 3.69
C ILE A 20 12.69 -7.91 4.79
N THR A 21 13.18 -6.85 5.41
CA THR A 21 12.53 -6.15 6.53
C THR A 21 12.40 -4.65 6.26
N ALA A 22 11.60 -3.96 7.07
CA ALA A 22 11.45 -2.51 7.00
C ALA A 22 12.68 -1.73 7.53
N SER A 23 13.70 -2.39 8.10
CA SER A 23 14.98 -1.75 8.42
C SER A 23 15.76 -1.43 7.14
N ASP A 24 15.76 -2.36 6.19
CA ASP A 24 16.63 -2.29 5.01
C ASP A 24 15.86 -1.78 3.78
N TYR A 25 14.55 -2.01 3.73
CA TYR A 25 13.71 -1.67 2.58
C TYR A 25 12.64 -0.64 2.93
N VAL A 26 12.18 0.10 1.92
CA VAL A 26 10.93 0.86 2.01
C VAL A 26 9.82 -0.05 1.49
N ILE A 27 8.88 -0.41 2.37
CA ILE A 27 7.78 -1.30 2.03
C ILE A 27 6.50 -0.47 1.97
N PHE A 28 5.82 -0.52 0.83
CA PHE A 28 4.48 0.04 0.65
C PHE A 28 3.48 -1.10 0.54
N LEU A 29 2.46 -1.08 1.37
CA LEU A 29 1.35 -2.01 1.34
C LEU A 29 0.10 -1.30 0.81
N PRO A 30 -0.41 -1.67 -0.37
CA PRO A 30 -1.70 -1.20 -0.82
C PRO A 30 -2.78 -1.86 0.07
N TRP A 31 -3.51 -1.05 0.81
CA TRP A 31 -4.62 -1.48 1.67
C TRP A 31 -5.91 -0.84 1.19
N ILE A 32 -6.19 -1.00 -0.09
CA ILE A 32 -7.43 -0.53 -0.71
C ILE A 32 -8.45 -1.66 -0.53
N ASN A 33 -8.92 -1.86 0.70
CA ASN A 33 -9.81 -2.97 1.02
C ASN A 33 -11.26 -2.64 0.66
N GLU A 34 -11.91 -3.55 -0.06
CA GLU A 34 -13.37 -3.54 -0.27
C GLU A 34 -14.14 -3.89 1.02
N ASP A 35 -13.44 -4.46 1.99
CA ASP A 35 -13.93 -4.96 3.27
C ASP A 35 -13.31 -4.17 4.44
N PRO A 36 -13.87 -3.00 4.82
CA PRO A 36 -13.46 -2.26 6.02
C PRO A 36 -13.70 -2.97 7.36
N GLU A 37 -14.24 -4.19 7.42
CA GLU A 37 -14.26 -5.02 8.64
C GLU A 37 -12.92 -5.72 8.88
N LYS A 38 -12.10 -5.93 7.83
CA LYS A 38 -10.74 -6.44 7.99
C LYS A 38 -9.87 -5.36 8.62
N SER A 39 -9.53 -5.56 9.90
CA SER A 39 -8.43 -4.80 10.48
C SER A 39 -7.12 -5.15 9.79
N TYR A 40 -6.10 -4.31 9.96
CA TYR A 40 -4.80 -4.63 9.39
C TYR A 40 -4.32 -5.99 9.90
N PRO A 41 -3.70 -6.84 9.06
CA PRO A 41 -3.44 -8.23 9.39
C PRO A 41 -2.50 -8.40 10.59
N TRP A 42 -1.69 -7.38 10.88
CA TRP A 42 -0.76 -7.32 12.01
C TRP A 42 -1.41 -6.86 13.32
N LEU A 43 -2.63 -6.32 13.28
CA LEU A 43 -3.42 -5.98 14.47
C LEU A 43 -4.26 -7.15 14.97
N GLU A 44 -4.60 -8.11 14.11
CA GLU A 44 -5.41 -9.27 14.45
C GLU A 44 -4.59 -10.55 14.71
N ASN A 45 -5.06 -11.36 15.65
CA ASN A 45 -4.64 -12.76 15.80
C ASN A 45 -5.45 -13.59 14.78
N THR A 46 -4.97 -13.70 13.54
CA THR A 46 -5.69 -14.42 12.49
C THR A 46 -5.62 -15.95 12.70
N ILE A 47 -6.73 -16.66 12.45
CA ILE A 47 -6.78 -18.12 12.54
C ILE A 47 -6.33 -18.71 11.18
N SER A 48 -5.39 -19.68 11.18
CA SER A 48 -4.95 -20.33 9.95
C SER A 48 -6.05 -21.22 9.35
N PRO A 49 -6.37 -21.11 8.05
CA PRO A 49 -7.31 -22.00 7.39
C PRO A 49 -6.74 -23.41 7.15
N ILE A 50 -5.41 -23.52 7.12
CA ILE A 50 -4.69 -24.75 6.73
C ILE A 50 -4.54 -25.70 7.93
N ASN A 51 -4.69 -25.21 9.16
CA ASN A 51 -4.73 -26.01 10.38
C ASN A 51 -5.76 -25.39 11.33
N ARG A 52 -6.93 -26.02 11.49
CA ARG A 52 -8.04 -25.59 12.39
C ARG A 52 -7.69 -25.59 13.90
N SER A 53 -6.41 -25.65 14.25
CA SER A 53 -5.90 -25.56 15.63
C SER A 53 -4.69 -24.63 15.75
N ALA A 54 -4.25 -23.99 14.66
CA ALA A 54 -3.16 -23.04 14.67
C ALA A 54 -3.73 -21.62 14.48
N THR A 55 -3.88 -20.89 15.57
CA THR A 55 -3.88 -19.42 15.51
C THR A 55 -2.55 -19.02 14.85
N VAL A 56 -2.61 -18.39 13.67
CA VAL A 56 -1.47 -17.64 13.15
C VAL A 56 -1.49 -16.33 13.94
N THR A 57 -1.01 -16.39 15.17
CA THR A 57 -0.57 -15.17 15.82
C THR A 57 0.50 -14.60 14.91
N VAL A 58 0.30 -13.38 14.43
CA VAL A 58 1.40 -12.62 13.84
C VAL A 58 2.44 -12.54 14.94
N ASN A 59 3.49 -13.36 14.81
CA ASN A 59 4.59 -13.42 15.75
C ASN A 59 5.03 -11.97 16.04
N ASP A 60 5.18 -11.59 17.30
CA ASP A 60 5.60 -10.23 17.68
C ASP A 60 6.87 -9.81 16.92
N ASN A 61 7.73 -10.78 16.59
CA ASN A 61 8.91 -10.53 15.79
C ASN A 61 8.57 -10.13 14.34
N THR A 62 7.50 -10.65 13.74
CA THR A 62 7.02 -10.19 12.42
C THR A 62 6.50 -8.75 12.52
N LYS A 63 5.78 -8.40 13.59
CA LYS A 63 5.32 -7.02 13.80
C LYS A 63 6.51 -6.05 13.89
N LYS A 64 7.52 -6.42 14.68
CA LYS A 64 8.78 -5.67 14.83
C LYS A 64 9.53 -5.49 13.52
N ASP A 65 9.64 -6.53 12.71
CA ASP A 65 10.39 -6.50 11.43
C ASP A 65 9.74 -5.58 10.38
N PHE A 66 8.46 -5.23 10.56
CA PHE A 66 7.70 -4.37 9.65
C PHE A 66 7.34 -3.00 10.22
N ILE A 67 7.90 -2.61 11.37
CA ILE A 67 7.81 -1.23 11.87
C ILE A 67 8.47 -0.29 10.85
N GLY A 68 7.76 0.77 10.47
CA GLY A 68 8.16 1.68 9.41
C GLY A 68 7.71 1.27 8.01
N THR A 69 6.89 0.23 7.89
CA THR A 69 6.14 -0.04 6.66
C THR A 69 5.10 1.04 6.46
N TYR A 70 4.92 1.42 5.20
CA TYR A 70 3.94 2.42 4.80
C TYR A 70 2.72 1.74 4.20
N VAL A 71 1.54 2.23 4.55
CA VAL A 71 0.26 1.68 4.09
C VAL A 71 -0.47 2.77 3.30
N ILE A 72 -0.93 2.44 2.10
CA ILE A 72 -1.71 3.34 1.26
C ILE A 72 -3.16 2.87 1.30
N ASP A 73 -4.04 3.69 1.84
CA ASP A 73 -5.48 3.42 1.94
C ASP A 73 -6.27 4.60 1.38
N SER A 74 -7.53 4.36 1.01
CA SER A 74 -8.52 5.38 0.72
C SER A 74 -8.63 6.39 1.87
N ASP A 75 -8.54 7.69 1.55
CA ASP A 75 -8.78 8.75 2.51
C ASP A 75 -10.30 8.87 2.72
N ASN A 76 -10.84 8.01 3.58
CA ASN A 76 -12.18 8.18 4.12
C ASN A 76 -12.13 9.34 5.10
N ASN A 77 -12.06 10.56 4.54
CA ASN A 77 -12.00 11.79 5.31
C ASN A 77 -13.13 11.75 6.34
N GLY A 78 -12.76 11.58 7.61
CA GLY A 78 -13.64 11.72 8.76
C GLY A 78 -14.01 13.19 8.94
N THR A 79 -14.62 13.80 7.91
CA THR A 79 -15.16 15.15 7.99
C THR A 79 -16.27 15.15 9.04
N SER A 80 -16.60 16.33 9.55
CA SER A 80 -17.75 16.51 10.44
C SER A 80 -19.03 15.93 9.82
N THR A 81 -19.18 16.00 8.50
CA THR A 81 -20.29 15.43 7.73
C THR A 81 -20.27 13.90 7.76
N THR A 82 -19.12 13.27 7.52
CA THR A 82 -18.96 11.81 7.62
C THR A 82 -19.31 11.32 9.04
N ILE A 83 -18.80 11.99 10.06
CA ILE A 83 -19.06 11.65 11.47
C ILE A 83 -20.55 11.81 11.79
N ARG A 84 -21.16 12.91 11.36
CA ARG A 84 -22.59 13.17 11.58
C ARG A 84 -23.45 12.12 10.89
N PHE A 85 -23.18 11.80 9.63
CA PHE A 85 -23.94 10.81 8.88
C PHE A 85 -23.78 9.41 9.47
N SER A 86 -22.55 9.05 9.87
CA SER A 86 -22.28 7.80 10.60
C SER A 86 -23.11 7.71 11.88
N ASN A 87 -23.14 8.77 12.69
CA ASN A 87 -23.91 8.79 13.94
C ASN A 87 -25.42 8.68 13.67
N LEU A 88 -25.93 9.29 12.60
CA LEU A 88 -27.33 9.16 12.21
C LEU A 88 -27.70 7.73 11.83
N LEU A 89 -26.84 7.03 11.06
CA LEU A 89 -27.07 5.64 10.68
C LEU A 89 -27.00 4.70 11.88
N LEU A 90 -25.98 4.88 12.73
CA LEU A 90 -25.79 4.12 13.97
C LEU A 90 -27.00 4.24 14.91
N ASN A 91 -27.57 5.45 15.02
CA ASN A 91 -28.74 5.69 15.86
C ASN A 91 -30.04 5.12 15.29
N LYS A 92 -30.11 4.90 13.97
CA LYS A 92 -31.32 4.41 13.29
C LYS A 92 -31.38 2.89 13.17
N SER A 93 -30.24 2.22 13.11
CA SER A 93 -30.22 0.76 13.00
C SER A 93 -28.98 0.18 13.64
N GLN A 94 -29.19 -0.85 14.47
CA GLN A 94 -28.11 -1.68 15.01
C GLN A 94 -27.37 -2.45 13.90
N GLU A 95 -27.95 -2.58 12.70
CA GLU A 95 -27.26 -3.19 11.57
C GLU A 95 -26.04 -2.39 11.11
N PHE A 96 -26.00 -1.07 11.38
CA PHE A 96 -24.85 -0.22 11.07
C PHE A 96 -23.87 -0.11 12.24
N SER A 97 -23.96 -0.99 13.26
CA SER A 97 -23.05 -0.96 14.40
C SER A 97 -21.58 -0.93 13.97
N ARG A 98 -20.70 -0.48 14.87
CA ARG A 98 -19.25 -0.41 14.62
C ARG A 98 -18.62 -1.74 14.20
N GLN A 99 -19.31 -2.88 14.41
CA GLN A 99 -18.89 -4.21 13.98
C GLN A 99 -19.20 -4.48 12.49
N ASN A 100 -20.14 -3.76 11.87
CA ASN A 100 -20.52 -3.89 10.46
C ASN A 100 -20.03 -2.71 9.61
N ARG A 101 -18.72 -2.43 9.64
CA ARG A 101 -18.13 -1.26 8.95
C ARG A 101 -18.35 -1.28 7.43
N ASN A 102 -18.50 -2.47 6.84
CA ASN A 102 -18.79 -2.66 5.42
C ASN A 102 -20.10 -2.02 5.02
N LYS A 103 -21.15 -2.25 5.82
CA LYS A 103 -22.48 -1.70 5.58
C LYS A 103 -22.46 -0.18 5.68
N LEU A 104 -21.70 0.36 6.62
CA LEU A 104 -21.55 1.79 6.80
C LEU A 104 -20.85 2.46 5.62
N SER A 105 -19.72 1.91 5.16
CA SER A 105 -19.00 2.42 3.98
C SER A 105 -19.85 2.37 2.72
N ARG A 106 -20.53 1.24 2.47
CA ARG A 106 -21.46 1.11 1.33
C ARG A 106 -22.63 2.10 1.40
N ALA A 107 -23.13 2.38 2.59
CA ALA A 107 -24.17 3.39 2.78
C ALA A 107 -23.67 4.81 2.44
N PHE A 108 -22.41 5.13 2.71
CA PHE A 108 -21.81 6.41 2.30
C PHE A 108 -21.79 6.54 0.78
N VAL A 109 -21.27 5.52 0.08
CA VAL A 109 -21.20 5.52 -1.39
C VAL A 109 -22.59 5.61 -2.02
N LEU A 110 -23.57 4.90 -1.47
CA LEU A 110 -24.95 4.95 -1.96
C LEU A 110 -25.58 6.34 -1.75
N TYR A 111 -25.38 6.94 -0.57
CA TYR A 111 -25.85 8.29 -0.29
C TYR A 111 -25.23 9.30 -1.26
N ASP A 112 -23.93 9.21 -1.49
CA ASP A 112 -23.20 10.11 -2.39
C ASP A 112 -23.66 9.96 -3.84
N SER A 113 -23.91 8.73 -4.28
CA SER A 113 -24.42 8.44 -5.62
C SER A 113 -25.82 9.02 -5.82
N LEU A 114 -26.71 8.89 -4.82
CA LEU A 114 -28.05 9.46 -4.88
C LEU A 114 -28.00 10.99 -4.86
N LYS A 115 -27.13 11.58 -4.03
CA LYS A 115 -26.94 13.03 -3.99
C LYS A 115 -26.42 13.55 -5.33
N LEU A 116 -25.46 12.88 -5.94
CA LEU A 116 -24.94 13.20 -7.27
C LEU A 116 -26.06 13.18 -8.32
N LEU A 117 -26.89 12.14 -8.33
CA LEU A 117 -28.04 12.05 -9.24
C LEU A 117 -29.01 13.22 -9.05
N ILE A 118 -29.36 13.56 -7.80
CA ILE A 118 -30.27 14.67 -7.51
C ILE A 118 -29.68 16.00 -8.00
N LEU A 119 -28.37 16.23 -7.79
CA LEU A 119 -27.69 17.42 -8.28
C LEU A 119 -27.74 17.50 -9.81
N ALA A 120 -27.46 16.39 -10.49
CA ALA A 120 -27.50 16.30 -11.95
C ALA A 120 -28.91 16.55 -12.51
N VAL A 121 -29.94 15.95 -11.89
CA VAL A 121 -31.35 16.16 -12.26
C VAL A 121 -31.76 17.62 -12.05
N ASN A 122 -31.40 18.21 -10.92
CA ASN A 122 -31.75 19.60 -10.60
C ASN A 122 -31.10 20.57 -11.59
N GLN A 123 -29.82 20.35 -11.92
CA GLN A 123 -29.10 21.17 -12.88
C GLN A 123 -29.70 21.03 -14.29
N SER A 124 -29.99 19.80 -14.72
CA SER A 124 -30.63 19.54 -16.01
C SER A 124 -32.04 20.14 -16.09
N TYR A 125 -32.82 20.06 -15.01
CA TYR A 125 -34.13 20.69 -14.91
C TYR A 125 -34.05 22.21 -14.97
N THR A 126 -33.03 22.81 -14.36
CA THR A 126 -32.82 24.27 -14.43
C THR A 126 -32.55 24.73 -15.85
N GLU A 127 -31.90 23.89 -16.67
CA GLU A 127 -31.55 24.21 -18.05
C GLU A 127 -32.70 24.00 -19.05
N MET A 128 -33.45 22.89 -18.94
CA MET A 128 -34.48 22.51 -19.93
C MET A 128 -35.87 22.26 -19.33
N GLY A 129 -36.10 22.61 -18.07
CA GLY A 129 -37.34 22.32 -17.35
C GLY A 129 -37.59 20.81 -17.21
N HIS A 130 -38.86 20.41 -17.28
CA HIS A 130 -39.26 19.00 -17.14
C HIS A 130 -38.54 18.07 -18.13
N LEU A 131 -38.19 18.53 -19.33
CA LEU A 131 -37.49 17.71 -20.34
C LEU A 131 -36.01 17.47 -20.00
N GLY A 132 -35.42 18.29 -19.14
CA GLY A 132 -34.03 18.15 -18.69
C GLY A 132 -33.85 17.14 -17.56
N ALA A 133 -34.78 17.10 -16.59
CA ALA A 133 -35.04 15.85 -15.88
C ALA A 133 -35.36 14.77 -16.94
N PHE A 134 -35.21 13.46 -16.79
CA PHE A 134 -35.33 12.48 -17.90
C PHE A 134 -34.31 12.56 -19.07
N ASN A 135 -33.62 13.68 -19.37
CA ASN A 135 -32.54 13.68 -20.37
C ASN A 135 -31.24 13.14 -19.77
N SER A 136 -30.97 11.85 -19.98
CA SER A 136 -29.78 11.18 -19.44
C SER A 136 -28.46 11.74 -19.99
N THR A 137 -28.42 12.20 -21.24
CA THR A 137 -27.21 12.76 -21.84
C THR A 137 -26.86 14.08 -21.17
N LEU A 138 -27.86 14.93 -20.95
CA LEU A 138 -27.68 16.18 -20.22
C LEU A 138 -27.26 15.91 -18.79
N MET A 139 -27.91 14.98 -18.07
CA MET A 139 -27.51 14.62 -16.71
C MET A 139 -26.06 14.15 -16.60
N LEU A 140 -25.61 13.30 -17.53
CA LEU A 140 -24.22 12.85 -17.58
C LEU A 140 -23.26 14.03 -17.81
N GLN A 141 -23.64 14.99 -18.64
CA GLN A 141 -22.86 16.22 -18.82
C GLN A 141 -22.80 17.05 -17.52
N GLN A 142 -23.89 17.11 -16.74
CA GLN A 142 -23.90 17.83 -15.46
C GLN A 142 -23.10 17.14 -14.35
N ILE A 143 -22.86 15.83 -14.45
CA ILE A 143 -22.02 15.07 -13.50
C ILE A 143 -20.53 15.30 -13.79
N SER A 144 -20.19 15.56 -15.04
CA SER A 144 -18.81 15.73 -15.50
C SER A 144 -18.12 16.91 -14.80
N GLY A 145 -17.02 16.65 -14.09
CA GLY A 145 -16.26 17.69 -13.40
C GLY A 145 -16.92 18.28 -12.14
N ILE A 146 -18.01 17.69 -11.63
CA ILE A 146 -18.71 18.22 -10.45
C ILE A 146 -17.95 17.90 -9.15
N THR A 147 -17.98 18.83 -8.20
CA THR A 147 -17.49 18.64 -6.83
C THR A 147 -18.62 18.92 -5.84
N PHE A 148 -18.82 18.04 -4.86
CA PHE A 148 -19.78 18.25 -3.78
C PHE A 148 -19.34 17.58 -2.48
N GLU A 149 -19.91 18.02 -1.36
CA GLU A 149 -19.69 17.38 -0.06
C GLU A 149 -20.71 16.24 0.15
N GLY A 150 -20.23 15.01 0.22
CA GLY A 150 -21.00 13.80 0.48
C GLY A 150 -20.88 13.28 1.92
N ALA A 151 -21.53 12.15 2.18
CA ALA A 151 -21.38 11.35 3.39
C ALA A 151 -19.98 10.71 3.50
N SER A 152 -19.29 10.44 2.39
CA SER A 152 -17.88 9.98 2.42
C SER A 152 -16.86 11.13 2.44
N GLY A 153 -17.30 12.37 2.61
CA GLY A 153 -16.47 13.57 2.51
C GLY A 153 -16.60 14.24 1.13
N VAL A 154 -15.56 14.94 0.69
CA VAL A 154 -15.58 15.60 -0.62
C VAL A 154 -15.57 14.55 -1.74
N VAL A 155 -16.53 14.67 -2.65
CA VAL A 155 -16.65 13.86 -3.85
C VAL A 155 -16.37 14.76 -5.04
N GLU A 156 -15.40 14.37 -5.85
CA GLU A 156 -15.04 15.05 -7.10
C GLU A 156 -15.13 14.02 -8.23
N MET A 157 -15.84 14.38 -9.29
CA MET A 157 -15.97 13.58 -10.51
C MET A 157 -15.04 14.16 -11.57
N ASP A 158 -14.36 13.31 -12.32
CA ASP A 158 -13.59 13.75 -13.48
C ASP A 158 -14.50 14.00 -14.71
N TYR A 159 -13.89 14.33 -15.85
CA TYR A 159 -14.67 14.56 -17.07
C TYR A 159 -15.17 13.27 -17.73
N ASN A 160 -14.65 12.11 -17.34
CA ASN A 160 -15.12 10.78 -17.76
C ASN A 160 -16.22 10.23 -16.83
N ASN A 161 -16.68 11.02 -15.86
CA ASN A 161 -17.63 10.63 -14.82
C ASN A 161 -17.12 9.52 -13.89
N GLU A 162 -15.81 9.47 -13.67
CA GLU A 162 -15.17 8.64 -12.65
C GLU A 162 -14.90 9.46 -11.40
N ARG A 163 -15.10 8.86 -10.22
CA ARG A 163 -14.79 9.53 -8.96
C ARG A 163 -13.27 9.60 -8.81
N ILE A 164 -12.75 10.80 -8.58
CA ILE A 164 -11.34 11.01 -8.35
C ILE A 164 -10.99 10.53 -6.93
N PRO A 165 -10.05 9.59 -6.78
CA PRO A 165 -9.74 9.02 -5.49
C PRO A 165 -8.85 9.96 -4.67
N PHE A 166 -9.10 9.98 -3.36
CA PHE A 166 -8.21 10.55 -2.36
C PHE A 166 -7.60 9.41 -1.58
N TYR A 167 -6.29 9.44 -1.38
CA TYR A 167 -5.59 8.43 -0.59
C TYR A 167 -4.87 9.06 0.58
N SER A 168 -4.53 8.22 1.54
CA SER A 168 -3.76 8.56 2.72
C SER A 168 -2.62 7.58 2.88
N LEU A 169 -1.47 8.12 3.24
CA LEU A 169 -0.29 7.35 3.58
C LEU A 169 -0.23 7.23 5.10
N TYR A 170 -0.17 5.99 5.58
CA TYR A 170 -0.03 5.66 6.98
C TYR A 170 1.34 5.01 7.23
N GLU A 171 1.87 5.16 8.44
CA GLU A 171 3.08 4.48 8.90
C GLU A 171 2.76 3.60 10.09
N ILE A 172 3.28 2.37 10.09
CA ILE A 172 3.29 1.50 11.28
C ILE A 172 4.40 1.98 12.21
N ARG A 173 4.07 2.38 13.44
CA ARG A 173 5.06 2.87 14.43
C ARG A 173 5.28 1.89 15.56
N ASP A 174 6.45 2.00 16.20
CA ASP A 174 6.80 1.26 17.41
C ASP A 174 6.14 1.92 18.63
N ASP A 175 4.85 1.70 18.79
CA ASP A 175 4.13 1.99 20.03
C ASP A 175 3.62 0.70 20.66
N SER A 176 3.04 0.79 21.87
CA SER A 176 2.60 -0.40 22.63
C SER A 176 1.63 -1.30 21.87
N ASP A 177 0.92 -0.77 20.88
CA ASP A 177 -0.16 -1.45 20.15
C ASP A 177 0.12 -1.59 18.64
N TYR A 178 1.31 -1.21 18.17
CA TYR A 178 1.68 -1.15 16.75
C TYR A 178 0.67 -0.37 15.89
N ASN A 179 0.20 0.78 16.39
CA ASN A 179 -0.79 1.59 15.71
C ASN A 179 -0.26 2.15 14.38
N ILE A 180 -1.21 2.39 13.49
CA ILE A 180 -0.98 3.08 12.21
C ILE A 180 -1.31 4.56 12.32
N TYR A 181 -0.41 5.40 11.86
CA TYR A 181 -0.56 6.86 11.92
C TYR A 181 -0.58 7.45 10.52
N GLN A 182 -1.56 8.31 10.22
CA GLN A 182 -1.59 9.06 8.98
C GLN A 182 -0.41 10.05 8.97
N ILE A 183 0.50 9.89 8.02
CA ILE A 183 1.71 10.72 7.88
C ILE A 183 1.63 11.67 6.68
N ALA A 184 0.79 11.36 5.70
CA ALA A 184 0.51 12.25 4.59
C ALA A 184 -0.85 11.97 3.95
N LYS A 185 -1.40 13.00 3.31
CA LYS A 185 -2.51 12.89 2.37
C LYS A 185 -1.96 12.87 0.95
N ILE A 186 -2.56 12.07 0.10
CA ILE A 186 -2.24 11.98 -1.31
C ILE A 186 -3.49 12.46 -2.05
N SER A 187 -3.41 13.68 -2.57
CA SER A 187 -4.53 14.35 -3.21
C SER A 187 -4.28 14.48 -4.71
N PRO A 188 -5.32 14.31 -5.54
CA PRO A 188 -5.24 14.56 -6.96
C PRO A 188 -5.01 16.06 -7.22
N ILE A 189 -4.16 16.38 -8.17
CA ILE A 189 -4.00 17.72 -8.72
C ILE A 189 -4.36 17.67 -10.18
N LYS A 190 -5.38 18.46 -10.53
CA LYS A 190 -5.81 18.66 -11.89
C LYS A 190 -4.72 19.34 -12.71
N TYR A 191 -4.37 18.73 -13.82
CA TYR A 191 -3.50 19.28 -14.85
C TYR A 191 -4.21 19.22 -16.19
N ILE A 192 -4.31 20.37 -16.85
CA ILE A 192 -4.90 20.48 -18.18
C ILE A 192 -3.74 20.45 -19.16
N THR A 193 -3.69 19.41 -19.99
CA THR A 193 -2.71 19.27 -21.05
C THR A 193 -3.00 20.23 -22.21
N GLU A 194 -2.01 20.46 -23.07
CA GLU A 194 -2.17 21.30 -24.28
C GLU A 194 -3.26 20.80 -25.23
N SER A 195 -3.56 19.49 -25.21
CA SER A 195 -4.66 18.87 -25.95
C SER A 195 -6.03 19.01 -25.29
N ASN A 196 -6.16 19.85 -24.26
CA ASN A 196 -7.37 20.03 -23.44
C ASN A 196 -7.85 18.74 -22.76
N GLN A 197 -6.96 17.76 -22.61
CA GLN A 197 -7.24 16.55 -21.82
C GLN A 197 -6.91 16.84 -20.36
N THR A 198 -7.83 16.49 -19.47
CA THR A 198 -7.61 16.61 -18.03
C THR A 198 -6.89 15.36 -17.54
N THR A 199 -5.74 15.54 -16.92
CA THR A 199 -4.95 14.49 -16.27
C THR A 199 -4.80 14.84 -14.80
N TYR A 200 -4.68 13.84 -13.94
CA TYR A 200 -4.47 14.04 -12.51
C TYR A 200 -3.10 13.54 -12.09
N TYR A 201 -2.33 14.39 -11.41
CA TYR A 201 -1.11 13.96 -10.71
C TYR A 201 -1.41 13.80 -9.23
N LEU A 202 -0.94 12.72 -8.63
CA LEU A 202 -1.03 12.54 -7.19
C LEU A 202 0.04 13.39 -6.50
N LYS A 203 -0.39 14.37 -5.70
CA LYS A 203 0.51 15.13 -4.83
C LYS A 203 0.36 14.66 -3.40
N MET A 204 1.47 14.21 -2.84
CA MET A 204 1.57 13.93 -1.42
C MET A 204 1.78 15.23 -0.64
N SER A 205 1.09 15.36 0.50
CA SER A 205 1.32 16.43 1.45
C SER A 205 2.73 16.35 2.03
N LYS A 206 3.17 17.41 2.73
CA LYS A 206 4.46 17.37 3.42
C LYS A 206 4.45 16.23 4.44
N LEU A 207 5.43 15.34 4.31
CA LEU A 207 5.73 14.33 5.33
C LEU A 207 6.26 15.03 6.58
N ASP A 208 6.01 14.42 7.74
CA ASP A 208 6.64 14.82 8.98
C ASP A 208 8.17 14.63 8.89
N PRO A 209 8.97 15.51 9.53
CA PRO A 209 10.43 15.48 9.40
C PRO A 209 11.09 14.11 9.70
N PRO A 210 10.71 13.37 10.77
CA PRO A 210 11.33 12.08 11.08
C PRO A 210 11.15 11.07 9.94
N THR A 211 9.93 10.95 9.41
CA THR A 211 9.61 10.07 8.29
C THR A 211 10.34 10.49 7.02
N LYS A 212 10.38 11.80 6.75
CA LYS A 212 11.08 12.35 5.58
C LYS A 212 12.57 12.02 5.60
N ASP A 213 13.22 12.16 6.75
CA ASP A 213 14.66 11.89 6.89
C ASP A 213 14.96 10.39 6.79
N LYS A 214 14.10 9.54 7.37
CA LYS A 214 14.15 8.09 7.21
C LYS A 214 14.05 7.67 5.75
N LEU A 215 13.07 8.19 5.00
CA LEU A 215 12.92 7.88 3.58
C LEU A 215 14.09 8.37 2.73
N LYS A 216 14.64 9.55 3.03
CA LYS A 216 15.84 10.06 2.34
C LYS A 216 17.09 9.25 2.60
N SER A 217 17.21 8.65 3.78
CA SER A 217 18.36 7.82 4.14
C SER A 217 18.41 6.49 3.36
N LYS A 218 17.28 6.08 2.77
CA LYS A 218 17.18 4.84 2.00
C LYS A 218 17.34 5.12 0.51
N THR A 219 18.13 4.28 -0.15
CA THR A 219 18.31 4.33 -1.59
C THR A 219 17.34 3.37 -2.28
N ALA A 220 16.86 3.74 -3.46
CA ALA A 220 15.97 2.88 -4.26
C ALA A 220 16.68 1.62 -4.78
N GLU A 221 18.01 1.62 -4.80
CA GLU A 221 18.84 0.52 -5.27
C GLU A 221 19.96 0.25 -4.25
N PRO A 222 20.33 -1.02 -4.00
CA PRO A 222 21.48 -1.33 -3.16
C PRO A 222 22.79 -0.80 -3.76
N ALA A 223 23.82 -0.63 -2.94
CA ALA A 223 25.10 -0.02 -3.35
C ALA A 223 25.76 -0.73 -4.55
N CYS A 224 25.69 -2.06 -4.62
CA CYS A 224 26.24 -2.86 -5.72
C CYS A 224 25.25 -3.05 -6.89
N GLY A 225 24.06 -2.46 -6.85
CA GLY A 225 22.98 -2.75 -7.79
C GLY A 225 22.30 -4.09 -7.51
N PHE A 226 21.07 -4.26 -8.01
CA PHE A 226 20.27 -5.47 -7.71
C PHE A 226 20.93 -6.79 -8.15
N GLN A 227 21.73 -6.73 -9.22
CA GLN A 227 22.46 -7.88 -9.75
C GLN A 227 23.95 -7.88 -9.37
N GLY A 228 24.39 -6.96 -8.50
CA GLY A 228 25.81 -6.80 -8.15
C GLY A 228 26.67 -6.10 -9.20
N TYR A 229 26.12 -5.74 -10.36
CA TYR A 229 26.87 -5.22 -11.51
C TYR A 229 27.66 -3.92 -11.26
N LYS A 230 27.32 -3.14 -10.21
CA LYS A 230 28.06 -1.91 -9.88
C LYS A 230 29.33 -2.17 -9.09
N CYS A 231 29.47 -3.35 -8.49
CA CYS A 231 30.64 -3.71 -7.70
C CYS A 231 31.65 -4.47 -8.55
N ASP A 232 32.90 -3.99 -8.58
CA ASP A 232 33.99 -4.68 -9.24
C ASP A 232 34.46 -5.88 -8.40
N TYR A 233 33.95 -7.06 -8.74
CA TYR A 233 34.34 -8.33 -8.11
C TYR A 233 35.64 -8.91 -8.66
N SER A 234 36.24 -8.31 -9.70
CA SER A 234 37.45 -8.85 -10.36
C SER A 234 38.58 -9.06 -9.35
N LYS A 235 38.75 -8.13 -8.40
CA LYS A 235 39.75 -8.24 -7.33
C LYS A 235 39.53 -9.46 -6.44
N TRP A 236 38.27 -9.73 -6.07
CA TRP A 236 37.93 -10.88 -5.25
C TRP A 236 38.13 -12.21 -5.99
N TYR A 237 37.80 -12.26 -7.29
CA TYR A 237 38.07 -13.44 -8.11
C TYR A 237 39.58 -13.72 -8.24
N VAL A 238 40.41 -12.69 -8.43
CA VAL A 238 41.87 -12.85 -8.50
C VAL A 238 42.44 -13.36 -7.17
N ILE A 239 42.00 -12.80 -6.03
CA ILE A 239 42.45 -13.24 -4.70
C ILE A 239 42.02 -14.70 -4.44
N SER A 240 40.74 -15.03 -4.67
CA SER A 240 40.20 -16.39 -4.49
C SER A 240 40.92 -17.42 -5.38
N GLY A 241 41.17 -17.06 -6.65
CA GLY A 241 41.93 -17.90 -7.58
C GLY A 241 43.36 -18.14 -7.10
N THR A 242 44.04 -17.09 -6.63
CA THR A 242 45.43 -17.21 -6.13
C THR A 242 45.51 -18.12 -4.90
N ILE A 243 44.60 -17.95 -3.93
CA ILE A 243 44.53 -18.81 -2.74
C ILE A 243 44.28 -20.26 -3.13
N THR A 244 43.36 -20.50 -4.06
CA THR A 244 43.03 -21.86 -4.55
C THR A 244 44.24 -22.53 -5.18
N VAL A 245 44.99 -21.82 -6.02
CA VAL A 245 46.22 -22.34 -6.64
C VAL A 245 47.28 -22.67 -5.59
N ILE A 246 47.49 -21.79 -4.60
CA ILE A 246 48.45 -22.04 -3.50
C ILE A 246 48.07 -23.31 -2.73
N VAL A 247 46.79 -23.49 -2.39
CA VAL A 247 46.30 -24.70 -1.69
C VAL A 247 46.54 -25.96 -2.53
N ILE A 248 46.29 -25.91 -3.83
CA ILE A 248 46.56 -27.02 -4.75
C ILE A 248 48.06 -27.35 -4.80
N VAL A 249 48.93 -26.34 -4.94
CA VAL A 249 50.39 -26.54 -5.00
C VAL A 249 50.92 -27.12 -3.69
N ILE A 250 50.46 -26.63 -2.54
CA ILE A 250 50.81 -27.19 -1.23
C ILE A 250 50.32 -28.63 -1.12
N GLY A 251 49.08 -28.91 -1.55
CA GLY A 251 48.50 -30.26 -1.55
C GLY A 251 49.28 -31.24 -2.41
N ILE A 252 49.63 -30.84 -3.64
CA ILE A 252 50.48 -31.62 -4.55
C ILE A 252 51.87 -31.83 -3.94
N GLY A 253 52.50 -30.77 -3.44
CA GLY A 253 53.81 -30.86 -2.79
C GLY A 253 53.81 -31.82 -1.59
N TYR A 254 52.77 -31.76 -0.76
CA TYR A 254 52.58 -32.69 0.36
C TYR A 254 52.38 -34.13 -0.11
N TYR A 255 51.53 -34.34 -1.13
CA TYR A 255 51.28 -35.65 -1.72
C TYR A 255 52.55 -36.28 -2.30
N LEU A 256 53.33 -35.51 -3.06
CA LEU A 256 54.59 -35.95 -3.66
C LEU A 256 55.65 -36.26 -2.61
N LYS A 257 55.77 -35.42 -1.58
CA LYS A 257 56.64 -35.68 -0.42
C LYS A 257 56.25 -36.99 0.26
N LYS A 258 54.96 -37.26 0.46
CA LYS A 258 54.46 -38.51 1.06
C LYS A 258 54.74 -39.74 0.18
N ARG A 259 54.74 -39.61 -1.16
CA ARG A 259 55.06 -40.71 -2.09
C ARG A 259 56.55 -40.92 -2.36
N GLY A 260 57.44 -40.10 -1.80
CA GLY A 260 58.89 -40.27 -1.97
C GLY A 260 59.41 -39.98 -3.39
N ILE A 261 58.63 -39.27 -4.22
CA ILE A 261 59.02 -38.89 -5.58
C ILE A 261 59.96 -37.67 -5.46
N LYS A 262 61.27 -37.89 -5.58
CA LYS A 262 62.29 -36.86 -5.33
C LYS A 262 62.47 -35.85 -6.48
N LYS A 263 61.88 -36.08 -7.66
CA LYS A 263 61.89 -35.14 -8.80
C LYS A 263 60.61 -35.25 -9.60
N LEU A 264 59.87 -34.15 -9.72
CA LEU A 264 59.04 -33.93 -10.90
C LEU A 264 59.97 -33.47 -12.01
N VAL A 265 59.97 -34.19 -13.12
CA VAL A 265 60.41 -33.63 -14.39
C VAL A 265 59.24 -32.76 -14.86
N ILE A 266 59.41 -31.44 -14.76
CA ILE A 266 58.51 -30.46 -15.37
C ILE A 266 59.04 -30.20 -16.78
#